data_AF-A0A7W0Y7E1-F1
#
_entry.id   AF-A0A7W0Y7E1-F1
#
_cell.length_a   1.000
_cell.length_b   1.000
_cell.length_c   1.000
_cell.angle_alpha   90.00
_cell.angle_beta   90.00
_cell.angle_gamma   90.00
#
_symmetry.space_group_name_H-M   'P 1'
#
loop_
_entity.id
_entity.type
_entity.pdbx_description
1 polymer ?
#
loop_
_entity_poly.entity_id
_entity_poly.type
_entity_poly.pdbx_seq_one_letter_code
_entity_poly.pdbx_strand_id
1 'polypeptide(L)'
;MATDQFTHLHLHTQYSLLDGAIRVKDLFPKVKDLGMNTVAVTDHGNMFGAIDLYTEAKAHDVKLIFGCETYVAATDRHDRTNRRNYHLILLAQNEVGYKNLSFLNSKGYLEGFYYNPRIDKQILKDHSDGLIGTSACLGGEIAQTLEKNGVAAAEEMAKEYASLFAPGDFYLELMPTRTNEQETLNGELVRMGRKLGIPLVATNDCHYVNRVDAAAHEVLMAIQ
;
A
#
# COMPACT_ATOMS: atom_id res chain seq x y z
N MET A 1 -22.07 -20.00 -7.81
CA MET A 1 -21.12 -19.22 -8.62
C MET A 1 -20.64 -18.09 -7.73
N ALA A 2 -19.34 -17.95 -7.50
CA ALA A 2 -18.83 -16.77 -6.82
C ALA A 2 -19.23 -15.57 -7.70
N THR A 3 -20.04 -14.66 -7.18
CA THR A 3 -20.25 -13.36 -7.82
C THR A 3 -18.87 -12.70 -7.94
N ASP A 4 -18.54 -12.14 -9.10
CA ASP A 4 -17.29 -11.41 -9.32
C ASP A 4 -17.19 -10.28 -8.28
N GLN A 5 -16.50 -10.55 -7.18
CA GLN A 5 -16.35 -9.64 -6.04
C GLN A 5 -14.98 -8.99 -6.11
N PHE A 6 -14.98 -7.66 -6.09
CA PHE A 6 -13.78 -6.85 -5.94
C PHE A 6 -13.68 -6.32 -4.50
N THR A 7 -12.45 -6.13 -4.01
CA THR A 7 -12.18 -5.54 -2.70
C THR A 7 -11.03 -4.57 -2.88
N HIS A 8 -11.22 -3.31 -2.47
CA HIS A 8 -10.13 -2.35 -2.47
C HIS A 8 -9.10 -2.75 -1.41
N LEU A 9 -7.85 -2.93 -1.83
CA LEU A 9 -6.71 -3.28 -0.97
C LEU A 9 -5.71 -2.13 -0.78
N HIS A 10 -5.90 -1.03 -1.49
CA HIS A 10 -5.04 0.16 -1.47
C HIS A 10 -5.94 1.39 -1.55
N LEU A 11 -6.06 2.10 -0.42
CA LEU A 11 -6.77 3.38 -0.32
C LEU A 11 -6.31 4.18 0.90
N HIS A 12 -6.52 5.49 0.80
CA HIS A 12 -6.07 6.51 1.73
C HIS A 12 -7.26 7.24 2.33
N THR A 13 -7.35 7.19 3.66
CA THR A 13 -8.37 7.91 4.43
C THR A 13 -7.88 9.28 4.86
N GLN A 14 -8.75 10.04 5.53
CA GLN A 14 -8.40 11.29 6.21
C GLN A 14 -7.22 11.17 7.19
N TYR A 15 -6.77 9.96 7.53
CA TYR A 15 -5.59 9.71 8.36
C TYR A 15 -4.28 9.69 7.55
N SER A 16 -4.33 9.62 6.23
CA SER A 16 -3.23 10.06 5.35
C SER A 16 -3.21 11.58 5.32
N LEU A 17 -2.63 12.17 6.37
CA LEU A 17 -2.70 13.60 6.62
C LEU A 17 -2.20 14.42 5.42
N LEU A 18 -2.97 15.43 5.03
CA LEU A 18 -2.69 16.35 3.92
C LEU A 18 -2.72 15.74 2.52
N ASP A 19 -3.30 14.54 2.39
CA ASP A 19 -3.40 13.85 1.10
C ASP A 19 -4.74 13.08 0.99
N GLY A 20 -4.98 12.07 1.82
CA GLY A 20 -6.22 11.28 1.77
C GLY A 20 -7.47 12.09 2.15
N ALA A 21 -8.49 12.05 1.29
CA ALA A 21 -9.77 12.75 1.48
C ALA A 21 -10.95 11.82 1.80
N ILE A 22 -10.73 10.49 1.86
CA ILE A 22 -11.78 9.54 2.25
C ILE A 22 -12.06 9.65 3.74
N ARG A 23 -13.22 10.22 4.09
CA ARG A 23 -13.65 10.29 5.49
C ARG A 23 -14.17 8.94 5.95
N VAL A 24 -13.85 8.55 7.18
CA VAL A 24 -14.26 7.25 7.77
C VAL A 24 -15.77 7.04 7.67
N LYS A 25 -16.55 8.08 7.97
CA LYS A 25 -18.02 8.05 7.92
C LYS A 25 -18.60 7.80 6.52
N ASP A 26 -17.84 8.06 5.45
CA ASP A 26 -18.31 7.90 4.07
C ASP A 26 -17.82 6.57 3.46
N LEU A 27 -16.71 6.02 3.98
CA LEU A 27 -16.07 4.82 3.44
C LEU A 27 -16.99 3.60 3.49
N PHE A 28 -17.41 3.17 4.68
CA PHE A 28 -18.17 1.92 4.84
C PHE A 28 -19.56 1.94 4.20
N PRO A 29 -20.34 3.06 4.26
CA PRO A 29 -21.54 3.20 3.46
C PRO A 29 -21.25 3.00 1.97
N LYS A 30 -20.16 3.57 1.44
CA LYS A 30 -19.80 3.40 0.04
C LYS A 30 -19.42 1.96 -0.31
N VAL A 31 -18.65 1.29 0.54
CA VAL A 31 -18.30 -0.13 0.35
C VAL A 31 -19.57 -0.98 0.22
N LYS A 32 -20.56 -0.77 1.09
CA LYS A 32 -21.84 -1.50 1.01
C LYS A 32 -22.66 -1.13 -0.23
N ASP A 33 -22.72 0.15 -0.60
CA ASP A 33 -23.38 0.63 -1.82
C ASP A 33 -22.83 -0.04 -3.09
N LEU A 34 -21.52 -0.30 -3.12
CA LEU A 34 -20.85 -1.03 -4.19
C LEU A 34 -21.03 -2.56 -4.13
N GLY A 35 -21.82 -3.08 -3.18
CA GLY A 35 -22.04 -4.52 -3.00
C GLY A 35 -20.82 -5.27 -2.44
N MET A 36 -19.82 -4.54 -1.90
CA MET A 36 -18.65 -5.11 -1.27
C MET A 36 -18.89 -5.30 0.24
N ASN A 37 -18.21 -6.27 0.84
CA ASN A 37 -18.28 -6.56 2.27
C ASN A 37 -16.91 -6.53 2.96
N THR A 38 -15.85 -6.18 2.22
CA THR A 38 -14.48 -6.16 2.71
C THR A 38 -13.76 -4.96 2.12
N VAL A 39 -12.85 -4.35 2.89
CA VAL A 39 -11.99 -3.26 2.42
C VAL A 39 -10.69 -3.22 3.24
N ALA A 40 -9.55 -2.95 2.60
CA ALA A 40 -8.33 -2.58 3.31
C ALA A 40 -8.18 -1.07 3.38
N VAL A 41 -7.55 -0.59 4.45
CA VAL A 41 -7.13 0.81 4.58
C VAL A 41 -5.61 0.82 4.73
N THR A 42 -4.93 1.62 3.90
CA THR A 42 -3.47 1.61 3.74
C THR A 42 -2.92 3.03 3.82
N ASP A 43 -3.23 3.74 4.91
CA ASP A 43 -2.81 5.13 5.08
C ASP A 43 -1.29 5.32 5.00
N HIS A 44 -0.86 6.50 4.54
CA HIS A 44 0.55 6.85 4.34
C HIS A 44 1.34 6.82 5.64
N GLY A 45 2.19 5.80 5.79
CA GLY A 45 3.16 5.66 6.87
C GLY A 45 2.54 5.65 8.27
N ASN A 46 1.25 5.36 8.42
CA ASN A 46 0.59 5.40 9.73
C ASN A 46 -0.59 4.43 9.84
N MET A 47 -1.00 4.17 11.09
CA MET A 47 -2.20 3.41 11.44
C MET A 47 -3.11 4.22 12.39
N PHE A 48 -3.12 5.55 12.26
CA PHE A 48 -3.76 6.43 13.25
C PHE A 48 -5.26 6.16 13.38
N GLY A 49 -5.92 5.83 12.27
CA GLY A 49 -7.35 5.53 12.24
C GLY A 49 -7.77 4.14 12.69
N ALA A 50 -6.84 3.26 13.12
CA ALA A 50 -7.12 1.83 13.28
C ALA A 50 -8.37 1.53 14.14
N ILE A 51 -8.54 2.21 15.27
CA ILE A 51 -9.67 1.96 16.18
C ILE A 51 -10.98 2.53 15.62
N ASP A 52 -10.95 3.73 15.05
CA ASP A 52 -12.12 4.36 14.43
C ASP A 52 -12.63 3.54 13.25
N LEU A 53 -11.71 3.16 12.36
CA LEU A 53 -11.98 2.32 11.21
C LEU A 53 -12.55 0.97 11.62
N TYR A 54 -11.98 0.32 12.65
CA TYR A 54 -12.50 -0.96 13.14
C TYR A 54 -13.92 -0.84 13.69
N THR A 55 -14.18 0.21 14.47
CA THR A 55 -15.47 0.46 15.09
C THR A 55 -16.55 0.71 14.04
N GLU A 56 -16.25 1.57 13.07
CA GLU A 56 -17.16 1.93 11.98
C GLU A 56 -17.37 0.77 11.00
N ALA A 57 -16.33 0.02 10.65
CA ALA A 57 -16.44 -1.19 9.83
C ALA A 57 -17.39 -2.21 10.46
N LYS A 58 -17.25 -2.44 11.77
CA LYS A 58 -18.10 -3.35 12.53
C LYS A 58 -19.55 -2.87 12.61
N ALA A 59 -19.78 -1.57 12.82
CA ALA A 59 -21.12 -0.98 12.82
C ALA A 59 -21.82 -1.15 11.46
N HIS A 60 -21.05 -1.19 10.37
CA HIS A 60 -21.53 -1.39 9.01
C HIS A 60 -21.47 -2.84 8.53
N ASP A 61 -21.08 -3.83 9.35
CA ASP A 61 -20.92 -5.23 8.92
C ASP A 61 -20.02 -5.37 7.66
N VAL A 62 -18.90 -4.64 7.68
CA VAL A 62 -17.83 -4.71 6.66
C VAL A 62 -16.57 -5.25 7.32
N LYS A 63 -15.92 -6.22 6.69
CA LYS A 63 -14.61 -6.72 7.12
C LYS A 63 -13.53 -5.68 6.78
N LEU A 64 -12.91 -5.13 7.82
CA LEU A 64 -11.71 -4.31 7.66
C LEU A 64 -10.46 -5.18 7.56
N ILE A 65 -9.59 -4.88 6.59
CA ILE A 65 -8.21 -5.36 6.54
C ILE A 65 -7.31 -4.21 6.99
N PHE A 66 -6.55 -4.43 8.05
CA PHE A 66 -5.57 -3.44 8.51
C PHE A 66 -4.36 -3.44 7.59
N GLY A 67 -4.03 -2.28 7.05
CA GLY A 67 -2.85 -2.10 6.22
C GLY A 67 -2.15 -0.77 6.51
N CYS A 68 -1.07 -0.54 5.79
CA CYS A 68 -0.31 0.70 5.80
C CYS A 68 0.47 0.79 4.49
N GLU A 69 0.45 1.94 3.82
CA GLU A 69 1.44 2.22 2.79
C GLU A 69 2.71 2.74 3.47
N THR A 70 3.65 1.83 3.68
CA THR A 70 4.90 2.13 4.36
C THR A 70 5.91 2.80 3.43
N TYR A 71 6.80 3.59 4.03
CA TYR A 71 7.95 4.15 3.34
C TYR A 71 9.19 3.29 3.60
N VAL A 72 9.81 2.73 2.56
CA VAL A 72 11.05 1.95 2.66
C VAL A 72 12.22 2.85 2.27
N ALA A 73 13.18 3.04 3.17
CA ALA A 73 14.39 3.79 2.88
C ALA A 73 15.22 3.09 1.79
N ALA A 74 15.88 3.87 0.92
CA ALA A 74 16.69 3.31 -0.16
C ALA A 74 17.92 2.52 0.32
N THR A 75 18.37 2.74 1.56
CA THR A 75 19.54 2.10 2.15
C THR A 75 19.26 1.70 3.60
N ASP A 76 19.32 2.67 4.50
CA ASP A 76 19.19 2.51 5.94
C ASP A 76 18.15 3.51 6.46
N ARG A 77 17.23 3.05 7.32
CA ARG A 77 16.23 3.92 7.97
C ARG A 77 16.88 5.01 8.81
N HIS A 78 18.10 4.81 9.31
CA HIS A 78 18.88 5.77 10.10
C HIS A 78 19.57 6.84 9.25
N ASP A 79 19.67 6.68 7.92
CA ASP A 79 20.32 7.65 7.04
C ASP A 79 19.53 8.97 6.96
N ARG A 80 20.16 10.07 7.38
CA ARG A 80 19.60 11.45 7.31
C ARG A 80 20.20 12.29 6.19
N THR A 81 21.09 11.73 5.39
CA THR A 81 21.71 12.38 4.22
C THR A 81 20.92 12.11 2.95
N ASN A 82 20.26 10.95 2.87
CA ASN A 82 19.42 10.58 1.73
C ASN A 82 17.93 10.59 2.09
N ARG A 83 17.16 11.45 1.42
CA ARG A 83 15.70 11.56 1.59
C ARG A 83 14.92 10.47 0.86
N ARG A 84 15.56 9.78 -0.10
CA ARG A 84 14.89 8.84 -0.99
C ARG A 84 14.28 7.68 -0.21
N ASN A 85 13.03 7.41 -0.51
CA ASN A 85 12.26 6.31 0.01
C ASN A 85 11.26 5.85 -1.05
N TYR A 86 10.69 4.67 -0.83
CA TYR A 86 9.79 3.99 -1.76
C TYR A 86 8.53 3.54 -1.05
N HIS A 87 7.44 3.48 -1.78
CA HIS A 87 6.17 2.99 -1.23
C HIS A 87 6.14 1.47 -1.22
N LEU A 88 5.53 0.90 -0.18
CA LEU A 88 5.27 -0.53 -0.04
C LEU A 88 3.99 -0.71 0.76
N ILE A 89 3.00 -1.37 0.18
CA ILE A 89 1.78 -1.73 0.90
C ILE A 89 2.04 -2.98 1.72
N LEU A 90 1.68 -2.91 3.00
CA LEU A 90 1.67 -4.04 3.91
C LEU A 90 0.26 -4.25 4.43
N LEU A 91 -0.24 -5.49 4.36
CA LEU A 91 -1.54 -5.91 4.85
C LEU A 91 -1.37 -6.97 5.94
N ALA A 92 -2.06 -6.80 7.07
CA ALA A 92 -2.06 -7.79 8.14
C ALA A 92 -2.99 -8.96 7.79
N GLN A 93 -2.42 -10.15 7.57
CA GLN A 93 -3.16 -11.37 7.27
C GLN A 93 -3.83 -11.97 8.52
N ASN A 94 -3.20 -11.77 9.68
CA ASN A 94 -3.61 -12.32 10.98
C ASN A 94 -3.12 -11.43 12.14
N GLU A 95 -3.31 -11.88 13.38
CA GLU A 95 -2.92 -11.12 14.58
C GLU A 95 -1.39 -10.91 14.69
N VAL A 96 -0.58 -11.88 14.25
CA VAL A 96 0.88 -11.74 14.20
C VAL A 96 1.26 -10.63 13.21
N GLY A 97 0.65 -10.66 12.02
CA GLY A 97 0.78 -9.60 11.03
C GLY A 97 0.39 -8.24 11.56
N TYR A 98 -0.73 -8.12 12.29
CA TYR A 98 -1.14 -6.84 12.87
C TYR A 98 -0.11 -6.30 13.88
N LYS A 99 0.44 -7.17 14.74
CA LYS A 99 1.49 -6.79 15.70
C LYS A 99 2.76 -6.35 14.98
N ASN A 100 3.16 -7.07 13.93
CA ASN A 100 4.31 -6.73 13.11
C ASN A 100 4.12 -5.42 12.35
N LEU A 101 2.96 -5.19 11.75
CA LEU A 101 2.61 -3.94 11.08
C LEU A 101 2.68 -2.76 12.05
N SER A 102 2.10 -2.90 13.25
CA SER A 102 2.15 -1.89 14.31
C SER A 102 3.57 -1.62 14.80
N PHE A 103 4.39 -2.66 14.94
CA PHE A 103 5.79 -2.55 15.30
C PHE A 103 6.59 -1.80 14.24
N LEU A 104 6.47 -2.19 12.96
CA LEU A 104 7.13 -1.53 11.83
C LEU A 104 6.72 -0.05 11.75
N ASN A 105 5.43 0.24 11.93
CA ASN A 105 4.94 1.62 11.94
C ASN A 105 5.56 2.44 13.07
N SER A 106 5.59 1.89 14.29
CA SER A 106 6.22 2.53 15.45
C SER A 106 7.71 2.79 15.22
N LYS A 107 8.43 1.82 14.64
CA LYS A 107 9.87 1.94 14.33
C LYS A 107 10.14 2.95 13.22
N GLY A 108 9.24 3.07 12.25
CA GLY A 108 9.27 4.13 11.25
C GLY A 108 9.31 5.52 11.89
N TYR A 109 8.49 5.77 12.90
CA TYR A 109 8.49 7.04 13.65
C TYR A 109 9.66 7.19 14.62
N LEU A 110 9.97 6.16 15.41
CA LEU A 110 10.95 6.26 16.50
C LEU A 110 12.41 6.23 16.02
N GLU A 111 12.69 5.50 14.95
CA GLU A 111 14.06 5.27 14.47
C GLU A 111 14.27 5.80 13.05
N GLY A 112 13.27 5.63 12.18
CA GLY A 112 13.42 5.91 10.75
C GLY A 112 12.97 7.28 10.27
N PHE A 113 12.40 8.10 11.17
CA PHE A 113 11.77 9.35 10.79
C PHE A 113 12.79 10.36 10.28
N TYR A 114 12.60 10.79 9.04
CA TYR A 114 13.31 11.92 8.46
C TYR A 114 12.31 12.96 7.95
N TYR A 115 11.79 12.76 6.73
CA TYR A 115 10.60 13.47 6.25
C TYR A 115 9.35 12.61 6.36
N ASN A 116 9.53 11.31 6.17
CA ASN A 116 8.51 10.28 6.34
C ASN A 116 8.98 9.29 7.43
N PRO A 117 8.06 8.58 8.10
CA PRO A 117 8.38 7.48 9.00
C PRO A 117 8.82 6.25 8.17
N ARG A 118 10.14 6.09 7.98
CA ARG A 118 10.67 5.06 7.07
C ARG A 118 11.08 3.78 7.80
N ILE A 119 10.82 2.63 7.21
CA ILE A 119 11.46 1.37 7.58
C ILE A 119 12.61 1.08 6.61
N ASP A 120 13.31 -0.03 6.80
CA ASP A 120 14.24 -0.60 5.82
C ASP A 120 13.93 -2.07 5.59
N LYS A 121 14.55 -2.66 4.56
CA LYS A 121 14.32 -4.07 4.20
C LYS A 121 14.77 -5.04 5.30
N GLN A 122 15.74 -4.66 6.14
CA GLN A 122 16.22 -5.52 7.22
C GLN A 122 15.15 -5.67 8.30
N ILE A 123 14.62 -4.56 8.84
CA ILE A 123 13.59 -4.64 9.88
C ILE A 123 12.28 -5.23 9.33
N LEU A 124 11.97 -4.99 8.04
CA LEU A 124 10.87 -5.63 7.34
C LEU A 124 11.03 -7.15 7.31
N LYS A 125 12.21 -7.66 6.92
CA LYS A 125 12.51 -9.09 6.90
C LYS A 125 12.37 -9.73 8.28
N ASP A 126 12.82 -9.03 9.31
CA ASP A 126 12.76 -9.53 10.69
C ASP A 126 11.33 -9.56 11.25
N HIS A 127 10.39 -8.85 10.63
CA HIS A 127 8.99 -8.69 11.09
C HIS A 127 7.98 -8.87 9.94
N SER A 128 8.26 -9.75 8.97
CA SER A 128 7.35 -10.00 7.83
C SER A 128 6.33 -11.10 8.09
N ASP A 129 6.44 -11.82 9.21
CA ASP A 129 5.52 -12.91 9.52
C ASP A 129 4.07 -12.42 9.65
N GLY A 130 3.14 -13.12 9.00
CA GLY A 130 1.73 -12.74 8.92
C GLY A 130 1.43 -11.47 8.11
N LEU A 131 2.40 -10.91 7.37
CA LEU A 131 2.19 -9.79 6.46
C LEU A 131 2.10 -10.25 5.00
N ILE A 132 1.21 -9.60 4.25
CA ILE A 132 1.19 -9.63 2.79
C ILE A 132 1.74 -8.30 2.28
N GLY A 133 2.69 -8.35 1.35
CA GLY A 133 3.26 -7.18 0.69
C GLY A 133 2.77 -7.02 -0.74
N THR A 134 2.61 -5.78 -1.21
CA THR A 134 2.38 -5.50 -2.65
C THR A 134 3.31 -4.41 -3.16
N SER A 135 3.62 -4.43 -4.46
CA SER A 135 4.64 -3.56 -5.06
C SER A 135 4.30 -2.06 -5.06
N ALA A 136 3.10 -1.67 -4.58
CA ALA A 136 2.60 -0.30 -4.49
C ALA A 136 2.43 0.39 -5.86
N CYS A 137 2.35 1.72 -5.83
CA CYS A 137 2.16 2.60 -6.98
C CYS A 137 3.49 2.88 -7.72
N LEU A 138 3.51 3.92 -8.58
CA LEU A 138 4.72 4.43 -9.24
C LEU A 138 5.83 4.88 -8.25
N GLY A 139 5.47 5.13 -6.99
CA GLY A 139 6.40 5.41 -5.89
C GLY A 139 7.13 4.16 -5.35
N GLY A 140 6.72 2.95 -5.76
CA GLY A 140 7.32 1.70 -5.31
C GLY A 140 8.73 1.45 -5.87
N GLU A 141 9.56 0.72 -5.14
CA GLU A 141 10.98 0.53 -5.52
C GLU A 141 11.12 -0.27 -6.82
N ILE A 142 10.24 -1.25 -7.06
CA ILE A 142 10.24 -2.04 -8.30
C ILE A 142 9.94 -1.14 -9.52
N ALA A 143 8.93 -0.28 -9.42
CA ALA A 143 8.58 0.67 -10.48
C ALA A 143 9.72 1.66 -10.75
N GLN A 144 10.29 2.24 -9.69
CA GLN A 144 11.41 3.17 -9.76
C GLN A 144 12.69 2.51 -10.31
N THR A 145 12.92 1.24 -10.01
CA THR A 145 14.06 0.46 -10.53
C THR A 145 13.86 0.13 -12.00
N LEU A 146 12.63 -0.23 -12.41
CA LEU A 146 12.29 -0.46 -13.80
C LEU A 146 12.58 0.77 -14.66
N GLU A 147 12.13 1.94 -14.20
CA GLU A 147 12.34 3.21 -14.90
C GLU A 147 13.84 3.56 -15.04
N LYS A 148 14.63 3.37 -13.98
CA LYS A 148 16.02 3.87 -13.91
C LYS A 148 17.06 2.88 -14.40
N ASN A 149 16.81 1.58 -14.21
CA ASN A 149 17.78 0.51 -14.37
C ASN A 149 17.30 -0.61 -15.31
N GLY A 150 16.04 -0.55 -15.77
CA GLY A 150 15.48 -1.47 -16.74
C GLY A 150 14.96 -2.78 -16.16
N VAL A 151 14.39 -3.61 -17.04
CA VAL A 151 13.62 -4.82 -16.67
C VAL A 151 14.43 -5.81 -15.85
N ALA A 152 15.69 -6.08 -16.21
CA ALA A 152 16.50 -7.06 -15.49
C ALA A 152 16.74 -6.67 -14.03
N ALA A 153 16.99 -5.39 -13.75
CA ALA A 153 17.16 -4.90 -12.38
C ALA A 153 15.84 -4.92 -11.60
N ALA A 154 14.72 -4.58 -12.25
CA ALA A 154 13.40 -4.66 -11.64
C ALA A 154 12.99 -6.09 -11.30
N GLU A 155 13.35 -7.07 -12.12
CA GLU A 155 13.13 -8.49 -11.84
C GLU A 155 13.91 -8.95 -10.60
N GLU A 156 15.18 -8.56 -10.45
CA GLU A 156 15.96 -8.88 -9.24
C GLU A 156 15.38 -8.19 -8.01
N MET A 157 14.94 -6.93 -8.15
CA MET A 157 14.25 -6.20 -7.07
C MET A 157 12.95 -6.89 -6.66
N ALA A 158 12.15 -7.37 -7.63
CA ALA A 158 10.92 -8.10 -7.35
C ALA A 158 11.18 -9.43 -6.62
N LYS A 159 12.25 -10.16 -6.98
CA LYS A 159 12.68 -11.36 -6.26
C LYS A 159 13.14 -11.04 -4.84
N GLU A 160 13.90 -9.96 -4.67
CA GLU A 160 14.35 -9.52 -3.34
C GLU A 160 13.15 -9.27 -2.44
N TYR A 161 12.18 -8.45 -2.87
CA TYR A 161 10.97 -8.21 -2.11
C TYR A 161 10.16 -9.47 -1.83
N ALA A 162 9.94 -10.32 -2.84
CA ALA A 162 9.23 -11.58 -2.65
C ALA A 162 9.92 -12.48 -1.60
N SER A 163 11.24 -12.45 -1.50
CA SER A 163 12.01 -13.22 -0.52
C SER A 163 11.92 -12.68 0.92
N LEU A 164 11.41 -11.45 1.10
CA LEU A 164 11.19 -10.88 2.44
C LEU A 164 9.95 -11.45 3.11
N PHE A 165 8.99 -12.00 2.34
CA PHE A 165 7.72 -12.51 2.83
C PHE A 165 7.66 -14.03 2.76
N ALA A 166 6.64 -14.63 3.37
CA ALA A 166 6.37 -16.05 3.18
C ALA A 166 6.06 -16.35 1.69
N PRO A 167 6.37 -17.57 1.20
CA PRO A 167 6.13 -17.92 -0.20
C PRO A 167 4.67 -17.71 -0.62
N GLY A 168 4.43 -16.80 -1.56
CA GLY A 168 3.10 -16.45 -2.06
C GLY A 168 2.45 -15.23 -1.42
N ASP A 169 3.09 -14.61 -0.42
CA ASP A 169 2.57 -13.43 0.30
C ASP A 169 3.15 -12.10 -0.20
N PHE A 170 3.73 -12.08 -1.40
CA PHE A 170 4.11 -10.85 -2.10
C PHE A 170 3.48 -10.79 -3.49
N TYR A 171 2.89 -9.65 -3.85
CA TYR A 171 2.16 -9.46 -5.09
C TYR A 171 2.70 -8.28 -5.89
N LEU A 172 2.72 -8.40 -7.22
CA LEU A 172 2.92 -7.25 -8.10
C LEU A 172 1.56 -6.57 -8.32
N GLU A 173 1.53 -5.27 -8.07
CA GLU A 173 0.31 -4.47 -8.00
C GLU A 173 0.05 -3.71 -9.30
N LEU A 174 -1.13 -3.94 -9.87
CA LEU A 174 -1.60 -3.33 -11.10
C LEU A 174 -2.66 -2.28 -10.78
N MET A 175 -2.50 -1.08 -11.34
CA MET A 175 -3.45 0.01 -11.15
C MET A 175 -4.02 0.47 -12.51
N PRO A 176 -5.33 0.74 -12.63
CA PRO A 176 -5.97 1.10 -13.90
C PRO A 176 -5.78 2.57 -14.29
N THR A 177 -4.86 3.30 -13.63
CA THR A 177 -4.57 4.70 -13.91
C THR A 177 -4.13 4.87 -15.36
N ARG A 178 -4.80 5.76 -16.10
CA ARG A 178 -4.62 5.93 -17.56
C ARG A 178 -3.48 6.89 -17.90
N THR A 179 -2.30 6.65 -17.34
CA THR A 179 -1.07 7.34 -17.75
C THR A 179 -0.20 6.38 -18.55
N ASN A 180 0.59 6.92 -19.49
CA ASN A 180 1.47 6.09 -20.31
C ASN A 180 2.49 5.34 -19.44
N GLU A 181 2.95 5.99 -18.37
CA GLU A 181 3.86 5.44 -17.37
C GLU A 181 3.23 4.23 -16.66
N GLN A 182 1.96 4.34 -16.22
CA GLN A 182 1.26 3.24 -15.55
C GLN A 182 0.94 2.09 -16.52
N GLU A 183 0.53 2.38 -17.75
CA GLU A 183 0.26 1.34 -18.75
C GLU A 183 1.54 0.54 -19.08
N THR A 184 2.67 1.23 -19.20
CA THR A 184 3.99 0.60 -19.41
C THR A 184 4.38 -0.25 -18.20
N LEU A 185 4.26 0.30 -17.00
CA LEU A 185 4.53 -0.41 -15.75
C LEU A 185 3.66 -1.68 -15.62
N ASN A 186 2.35 -1.57 -15.81
CA ASN A 186 1.43 -2.71 -15.75
C ASN A 186 1.83 -3.81 -16.75
N GLY A 187 2.20 -3.43 -17.97
CA GLY A 187 2.67 -4.36 -18.99
C GLY A 187 3.92 -5.13 -18.56
N GLU A 188 4.88 -4.44 -17.94
CA GLU A 188 6.10 -5.09 -17.42
C GLU A 188 5.83 -5.93 -16.17
N LEU A 189 5.00 -5.45 -15.22
CA LEU A 189 4.62 -6.22 -14.03
C LEU A 189 3.91 -7.52 -14.41
N VAL A 190 3.04 -7.52 -15.43
CA VAL A 190 2.42 -8.75 -15.94
C VAL A 190 3.46 -9.72 -16.51
N ARG A 191 4.46 -9.22 -17.25
CA ARG A 191 5.55 -10.04 -17.78
C ARG A 191 6.42 -10.62 -16.66
N MET A 192 6.81 -9.78 -15.70
CA MET A 192 7.61 -10.17 -14.53
C MET A 192 6.87 -11.19 -13.67
N GLY A 193 5.58 -10.97 -13.35
CA GLY A 193 4.79 -11.90 -12.54
C GLY A 193 4.71 -13.29 -13.17
N ARG A 194 4.48 -13.38 -14.49
CA ARG A 194 4.50 -14.66 -15.23
C ARG A 194 5.87 -15.33 -15.21
N LYS A 195 6.95 -14.56 -15.40
CA LYS A 195 8.32 -15.09 -15.48
C LYS A 195 8.83 -15.57 -14.11
N LEU A 196 8.54 -14.82 -13.06
CA LEU A 196 9.05 -15.04 -11.72
C LEU A 196 8.13 -15.89 -10.84
N GLY A 197 6.90 -16.13 -11.28
CA GLY A 197 5.88 -16.82 -10.48
C GLY A 197 5.32 -15.97 -9.33
N ILE A 198 5.48 -14.64 -9.39
CA ILE A 198 4.95 -13.71 -8.40
C ILE A 198 3.50 -13.38 -8.79
N PRO A 199 2.52 -13.57 -7.89
CA PRO A 199 1.12 -13.31 -8.21
C PRO A 199 0.86 -11.82 -8.45
N LEU A 200 -0.22 -11.53 -9.18
CA LEU A 200 -0.66 -10.17 -9.49
C LEU A 200 -1.86 -9.80 -8.61
N VAL A 201 -1.98 -8.53 -8.25
CA VAL A 201 -3.15 -7.98 -7.57
C VAL A 201 -3.58 -6.68 -8.25
N ALA A 202 -4.89 -6.48 -8.41
CA ALA A 202 -5.42 -5.24 -8.96
C ALA A 202 -5.90 -4.33 -7.82
N THR A 203 -5.49 -3.07 -7.83
CA THR A 203 -5.88 -2.04 -6.86
C THR A 203 -6.16 -0.73 -7.57
N ASN A 204 -6.49 0.34 -6.84
CA ASN A 204 -6.86 1.62 -7.44
C ASN A 204 -6.33 2.85 -6.71
N ASP A 205 -5.57 2.66 -5.63
CA ASP A 205 -4.91 3.76 -4.90
C ASP A 205 -5.88 4.93 -4.60
N CYS A 206 -7.01 4.61 -3.98
CA CYS A 206 -8.12 5.56 -3.86
C CYS A 206 -7.84 6.61 -2.79
N HIS A 207 -7.90 7.89 -3.17
CA HIS A 207 -7.73 9.01 -2.24
C HIS A 207 -9.03 9.78 -1.95
N TYR A 208 -10.12 9.44 -2.64
CA TYR A 208 -11.44 10.04 -2.47
C TYR A 208 -12.54 9.03 -2.82
N VAL A 209 -13.75 9.24 -2.29
CA VAL A 209 -14.84 8.25 -2.29
C VAL A 209 -15.50 8.13 -3.67
N ASN A 210 -15.83 9.27 -4.28
CA ASN A 210 -16.52 9.31 -5.56
C ASN A 210 -15.71 10.10 -6.59
N ARG A 211 -15.88 9.77 -7.86
CA ARG A 211 -15.22 10.48 -8.97
C ARG A 211 -15.44 12.00 -8.94
N VAL A 212 -16.61 12.45 -8.47
CA VAL A 212 -16.94 13.88 -8.36
C VAL A 212 -16.13 14.61 -7.30
N ASP A 213 -15.54 13.89 -6.35
CA ASP A 213 -14.73 14.45 -5.26
C ASP A 213 -13.30 14.81 -5.71
N ALA A 214 -12.92 14.46 -6.95
CA ALA A 214 -11.58 14.69 -7.49
C ALA A 214 -11.15 16.18 -7.43
N ALA A 215 -12.07 17.11 -7.71
CA ALA A 215 -11.77 18.54 -7.63
C ALA A 215 -11.55 19.02 -6.18
N ALA A 216 -12.26 18.44 -5.20
CA ALA A 216 -12.04 18.75 -3.79
C ALA A 216 -10.70 18.20 -3.30
N HIS A 217 -10.33 17.00 -3.75
CA HIS A 217 -9.03 16.41 -3.49
C HIS A 217 -7.89 17.24 -4.11
N GLU A 218 -8.05 17.72 -5.34
CA GLU A 218 -7.07 18.62 -5.97
C GLU A 218 -6.82 19.89 -5.15
N VAL A 219 -7.88 20.48 -4.56
CA VAL A 219 -7.73 21.62 -3.65
C VAL A 219 -7.01 21.23 -2.36
N LEU A 220 -7.27 20.05 -1.79
CA LEU A 220 -6.54 19.54 -0.62
C LEU A 220 -5.04 19.45 -0.91
N MET A 221 -4.66 18.91 -2.07
CA MET A 221 -3.27 18.83 -2.50
C MET A 221 -2.61 20.22 -2.67
N ALA A 222 -3.39 21.25 -3.01
CA ALA A 222 -2.89 22.63 -3.12
C ALA A 222 -2.69 23.35 -1.77
N ILE A 223 -3.18 22.78 -0.66
CA ILE A 223 -2.97 23.29 0.70
C ILE A 223 -1.64 22.80 1.29
N GLN A 224 -1.12 21.68 0.78
CA GLN A 224 0.09 20.99 1.25
C GLN A 224 1.38 21.80 1.00
#